data_AF-A0A0J1GUE0-F1
#
_entry.id   AF-A0A0J1GUE0-F1
#
_cell.length_a   1.000
_cell.length_b   1.000
_cell.length_c   1.000
_cell.angle_alpha   90.00
_cell.angle_beta   90.00
_cell.angle_gamma   90.00
#
_symmetry.space_group_name_H-M   'P 1'
#
loop_
_entity.id
_entity.type
_entity.pdbx_description
1 polymer ?
#
loop_
_entity_poly.entity_id
_entity_poly.type
_entity_poly.pdbx_seq_one_letter_code
_entity_poly.pdbx_strand_id
1 'polypeptide(L)'
;MRKTNKPRRITDNLIFRKYKCGLTREETAKLCFKTVRTVTEWDKGRPIPPECKRLMRLYSGRALDPLNVEWHGWRIKRNELITPNGWTLNPDRIIAGNALLEINSDDDRKNKSILLRAARSIQKIRYK
;
A
#
# COMPACT_ATOMS: atom_id res chain seq x y z
N MET A 1 6.99 33.26 -38.83
CA MET A 1 6.27 31.98 -38.59
C MET A 1 5.81 31.92 -37.13
N ARG A 2 4.52 32.12 -36.86
CA ARG A 2 3.95 31.94 -35.51
C ARG A 2 3.87 30.44 -35.22
N LYS A 3 4.62 29.96 -34.22
CA LYS A 3 4.51 28.58 -33.73
C LYS A 3 3.10 28.41 -33.15
N THR A 4 2.19 27.81 -33.91
CA THR A 4 0.86 27.45 -33.45
C THR A 4 1.01 26.48 -32.27
N ASN A 5 0.69 26.95 -31.08
CA ASN A 5 0.73 26.15 -29.86
C ASN A 5 -0.43 25.14 -29.94
N LYS A 6 -0.17 23.97 -30.54
CA LYS A 6 -1.14 22.88 -30.64
C LYS A 6 -1.59 22.51 -29.22
N PRO A 7 -2.90 22.46 -28.93
CA PRO A 7 -3.36 22.08 -27.59
C PRO A 7 -2.76 20.72 -27.22
N ARG A 8 -2.15 20.62 -26.03
CA ARG A 8 -1.61 19.36 -25.52
C ARG A 8 -2.77 18.37 -25.43
N ARG A 9 -2.89 17.48 -26.41
CA ARG A 9 -3.90 16.42 -26.42
C ARG A 9 -3.64 15.53 -25.22
N ILE A 10 -4.54 15.57 -24.24
CA ILE A 10 -4.48 14.69 -23.07
C ILE A 10 -4.73 13.27 -23.59
N THR A 11 -3.82 12.35 -23.28
CA THR A 11 -3.93 10.94 -23.67
C THR A 11 -4.19 10.09 -22.44
N ASP A 12 -4.78 8.91 -22.64
CA ASP A 12 -5.02 7.96 -21.56
C ASP A 12 -3.72 7.53 -20.87
N ASN A 13 -2.61 7.49 -21.62
CA ASN A 13 -1.29 7.16 -21.07
C ASN A 13 -0.75 8.27 -20.17
N LEU A 14 -0.94 9.54 -20.56
CA LEU A 14 -0.59 10.68 -19.70
C LEU A 14 -1.43 10.65 -18.42
N ILE A 15 -2.74 10.42 -18.54
CA ILE A 15 -3.65 10.26 -17.39
C ILE A 15 -3.18 9.11 -16.51
N PHE A 16 -2.89 7.97 -17.10
CA PHE A 16 -2.44 6.77 -16.41
C PHE A 16 -1.13 7.01 -15.65
N ARG A 17 -0.07 7.46 -16.30
CA ARG A 17 1.24 7.63 -15.65
C ARG A 17 1.20 8.74 -14.58
N LYS A 18 0.72 9.92 -14.95
CA LYS A 18 0.81 11.12 -14.08
C LYS A 18 -0.25 11.13 -13.00
N TYR A 19 -1.50 10.82 -13.33
CA TYR A 19 -2.62 11.01 -12.39
C TYR A 19 -3.05 9.71 -11.73
N LYS A 20 -2.98 8.57 -12.43
CA LYS A 20 -3.20 7.27 -11.78
C LYS A 20 -1.93 6.88 -11.00
N CYS A 21 -0.82 6.62 -11.67
CA CYS A 21 0.39 6.13 -11.00
C CYS A 21 1.17 7.19 -10.23
N GLY A 22 0.91 8.49 -10.43
CA GLY A 22 1.60 9.55 -9.69
C GLY A 22 3.07 9.75 -10.08
N LEU A 23 3.51 9.17 -11.20
CA LEU A 23 4.91 9.13 -11.60
C LEU A 23 5.28 10.30 -12.50
N THR A 24 6.49 10.82 -12.37
CA THR A 24 7.17 11.68 -13.36
C THR A 24 7.66 10.85 -14.56
N ARG A 25 8.17 11.50 -15.61
CA ARG A 25 8.67 10.76 -16.79
C ARG A 25 10.00 10.08 -16.48
N GLU A 26 10.80 10.73 -15.65
CA GLU A 26 12.12 10.33 -15.19
C GLU A 26 12.03 9.10 -14.29
N GLU A 27 11.13 9.13 -13.29
CA GLU A 27 10.85 7.96 -12.44
C GLU A 27 10.32 6.79 -13.27
N THR A 28 9.40 7.06 -14.21
CA THR A 28 8.85 6.02 -15.08
C THR A 28 9.91 5.40 -15.99
N ALA A 29 10.82 6.22 -16.53
CA ALA A 29 11.91 5.78 -17.38
C ALA A 29 12.87 4.86 -16.60
N LYS A 30 13.25 5.27 -15.39
CA LYS A 30 14.07 4.46 -14.47
C LYS A 30 13.38 3.15 -14.10
N LEU A 31 12.12 3.22 -13.69
CA LEU A 31 11.32 2.05 -13.28
C LEU A 31 11.14 1.02 -14.40
N CYS A 32 10.92 1.48 -15.63
CA CYS A 32 10.64 0.62 -16.78
C CYS A 32 11.89 0.25 -17.59
N PHE A 33 13.08 0.66 -17.15
CA PHE A 33 14.34 0.49 -17.88
C PHE A 33 14.26 1.04 -19.33
N LYS A 34 13.65 2.22 -19.51
CA LYS A 34 13.50 2.91 -20.80
C LYS A 34 14.09 4.33 -20.74
N THR A 35 14.14 5.00 -21.88
CA THR A 35 14.53 6.42 -21.94
C THR A 35 13.34 7.34 -21.65
N VAL A 36 13.63 8.55 -21.15
CA VAL A 36 12.61 9.61 -20.97
C VAL A 36 11.91 9.94 -22.30
N ARG A 37 12.62 9.83 -23.43
CA ARG A 37 12.04 9.99 -24.77
C ARG A 37 10.96 8.94 -25.03
N THR A 38 11.22 7.66 -24.74
CA THR A 38 10.23 6.59 -24.88
C THR A 38 8.98 6.87 -24.04
N VAL A 39 9.15 7.29 -22.78
CA VAL A 39 8.02 7.66 -21.91
C VAL A 39 7.25 8.87 -22.44
N THR A 40 7.96 9.85 -23.02
CA THR A 40 7.34 11.03 -23.65
C THR A 40 6.49 10.63 -24.86
N GLU A 41 6.94 9.66 -25.66
CA GLU A 41 6.15 9.13 -26.77
C GLU A 41 4.93 8.33 -26.30
N TRP A 42 5.05 7.61 -25.17
CA TRP A 42 3.88 6.98 -24.54
C TRP A 42 2.84 8.01 -24.11
N ASP A 43 3.25 9.10 -23.47
CA ASP A 43 2.36 10.23 -23.11
C ASP A 43 1.69 10.87 -24.33
N LYS A 44 2.29 10.77 -25.52
CA LYS A 44 1.71 11.24 -26.79
C LYS A 44 0.74 10.23 -27.43
N GLY A 45 0.58 9.06 -26.82
CA GLY A 45 -0.39 8.04 -27.25
C GLY A 45 0.23 6.76 -27.80
N ARG A 46 1.56 6.64 -27.87
CA ARG A 46 2.16 5.34 -28.21
C ARG A 46 1.83 4.30 -27.12
N PRO A 47 1.54 3.04 -27.47
CA PRO A 47 1.24 2.01 -26.48
C PRO A 47 2.36 1.86 -25.43
N ILE A 48 1.98 1.85 -24.16
CA ILE A 48 2.88 1.43 -23.07
C ILE A 48 2.85 -0.10 -23.02
N PRO A 49 4.01 -0.78 -23.05
CA PRO A 49 4.07 -2.23 -22.90
C PRO A 49 3.37 -2.72 -21.62
N PRO A 50 2.66 -3.87 -21.65
CA PRO A 50 1.89 -4.37 -20.51
C PRO A 50 2.72 -4.54 -19.22
N GLU A 51 3.97 -5.00 -19.34
CA GLU A 51 4.91 -5.17 -18.24
C GLU A 51 5.28 -3.82 -17.60
N CYS A 52 5.46 -2.78 -18.41
CA CYS A 52 5.70 -1.42 -17.92
C CYS A 52 4.47 -0.88 -17.18
N LYS A 53 3.25 -1.10 -17.71
CA LYS A 53 2.02 -0.73 -16.99
C LYS A 53 1.88 -1.49 -15.66
N ARG A 54 2.28 -2.75 -15.61
CA ARG A 54 2.27 -3.57 -14.38
C ARG A 54 3.24 -3.00 -13.34
N LEU A 55 4.48 -2.72 -13.74
CA LEU A 55 5.49 -2.10 -12.86
C LEU A 55 5.03 -0.75 -12.32
N MET A 56 4.48 0.12 -13.17
CA MET A 56 3.95 1.42 -12.73
C MET A 56 2.82 1.28 -11.71
N ARG A 57 1.93 0.29 -11.85
CA ARG A 57 0.86 0.03 -10.86
C ARG A 57 1.45 -0.46 -9.54
N LEU A 58 2.35 -1.44 -9.58
CA LEU A 58 3.00 -2.00 -8.41
C LEU A 58 3.78 -0.93 -7.64
N TYR A 59 4.61 -0.15 -8.33
CA TYR A 59 5.40 0.93 -7.73
C TYR A 59 4.51 2.03 -7.13
N SER A 60 3.40 2.37 -7.78
CA SER A 60 2.42 3.32 -7.24
C SER A 60 1.63 2.77 -6.03
N GLY A 61 1.97 1.58 -5.55
CA GLY A 61 1.30 0.89 -4.45
C GLY A 61 -0.10 0.39 -4.81
N ARG A 62 -0.59 0.61 -6.03
CA ARG A 62 -2.00 0.36 -6.39
C ARG A 62 -2.42 -1.10 -6.48
N ALA A 63 -1.47 -2.03 -6.42
CA ALA A 63 -1.68 -3.45 -6.64
C ALA A 63 -0.59 -4.23 -5.88
N LEU A 64 -0.96 -4.96 -4.83
CA LEU A 64 -0.05 -5.82 -4.07
C LEU A 64 -0.18 -7.31 -4.47
N ASP A 65 -1.23 -7.65 -5.24
CA ASP A 65 -1.47 -8.97 -5.81
C ASP A 65 -0.29 -9.60 -6.56
N PRO A 66 0.65 -8.85 -7.19
CA PRO A 66 1.80 -9.47 -7.82
C PRO A 66 2.87 -9.97 -6.84
N LEU A 67 2.82 -9.60 -5.55
CA LEU A 67 3.84 -9.96 -4.57
C LEU A 67 3.68 -11.40 -4.07
N ASN A 68 2.43 -11.80 -3.77
CA ASN A 68 2.05 -13.14 -3.33
C ASN A 68 0.53 -13.31 -3.48
N VAL A 69 0.04 -14.55 -3.58
CA VAL A 69 -1.40 -14.87 -3.61
C VAL A 69 -2.14 -14.34 -2.37
N GLU A 70 -1.50 -14.28 -1.20
CA GLU A 70 -2.09 -13.73 0.03
C GLU A 70 -2.43 -12.24 -0.06
N TRP A 71 -1.73 -11.51 -0.94
CA TRP A 71 -1.97 -10.09 -1.20
C TRP A 71 -3.00 -9.86 -2.32
N HIS A 72 -3.67 -10.91 -2.80
CA HIS A 72 -4.69 -10.76 -3.82
C HIS A 72 -5.82 -9.83 -3.37
N GLY A 73 -6.12 -8.81 -4.19
CA GLY A 73 -7.13 -7.79 -3.89
C GLY A 73 -6.66 -6.66 -2.95
N TRP A 74 -5.46 -6.78 -2.36
CA TRP A 74 -4.89 -5.72 -1.54
C TRP A 74 -4.24 -4.63 -2.40
N ARG A 75 -4.36 -3.38 -1.96
CA ARG A 75 -3.81 -2.21 -2.66
C ARG A 75 -3.52 -1.08 -1.70
N ILE A 76 -2.56 -0.24 -2.03
CA ILE A 76 -2.28 1.02 -1.33
C ILE A 76 -2.95 2.17 -2.09
N LYS A 77 -3.60 3.07 -1.34
CA LYS A 77 -4.19 4.30 -1.84
C LYS A 77 -3.98 5.41 -0.81
N ARG A 78 -3.38 6.54 -1.21
CA ARG A 78 -3.20 7.73 -0.36
C ARG A 78 -2.55 7.40 1.01
N ASN A 79 -1.48 6.60 1.01
CA ASN A 79 -0.76 6.14 2.21
C ASN A 79 -1.56 5.18 3.13
N GLU A 80 -2.68 4.66 2.67
CA GLU A 80 -3.48 3.68 3.41
C GLU A 80 -3.48 2.34 2.67
N LEU A 81 -3.42 1.26 3.43
CA LEU A 81 -3.58 -0.10 2.93
C LEU A 81 -5.07 -0.40 2.82
N ILE A 82 -5.51 -0.77 1.63
CA ILE A 82 -6.89 -1.14 1.34
C ILE A 82 -6.98 -2.65 1.25
N THR A 83 -7.88 -3.22 2.04
CA THR A 83 -8.17 -4.66 2.08
C THR A 83 -9.00 -5.08 0.85
N PRO A 84 -9.12 -6.39 0.55
CA PRO A 84 -9.94 -6.89 -0.56
C PRO A 84 -11.43 -6.52 -0.45
N ASN A 85 -11.96 -6.44 0.76
CA ASN A 85 -13.33 -5.98 1.03
C ASN A 85 -13.47 -4.44 1.07
N GLY A 86 -12.41 -3.69 0.76
CA GLY A 86 -12.44 -2.25 0.58
C GLY A 86 -12.26 -1.42 1.85
N TRP A 87 -11.93 -2.04 3.00
CA TRP A 87 -11.60 -1.31 4.21
C TRP A 87 -10.27 -0.60 4.06
N THR A 88 -10.20 0.56 4.70
CA THR A 88 -9.00 1.39 4.75
C THR A 88 -8.29 1.19 6.08
N LEU A 89 -7.04 0.77 6.01
CA LEU A 89 -6.13 0.56 7.14
C LEU A 89 -5.01 1.60 7.08
N ASN A 90 -5.07 2.56 7.99
CA ASN A 90 -3.95 3.46 8.28
C ASN A 90 -2.97 2.78 9.26
N PRO A 91 -1.76 3.32 9.49
CA PRO A 91 -0.80 2.73 10.40
C PRO A 91 -1.36 2.44 11.80
N ASP A 92 -2.14 3.36 12.38
CA ASP A 92 -2.71 3.20 13.72
C ASP A 92 -3.70 2.03 13.80
N ARG A 93 -4.53 1.84 12.78
CA ARG A 93 -5.47 0.70 12.70
C ARG A 93 -4.74 -0.62 12.58
N ILE A 94 -3.61 -0.65 11.86
CA ILE A 94 -2.78 -1.85 11.71
C ILE A 94 -2.15 -2.20 13.06
N ILE A 95 -1.56 -1.21 13.73
CA ILE A 95 -0.93 -1.38 15.06
C ILE A 95 -1.97 -1.83 16.09
N ALA A 96 -3.14 -1.19 16.13
CA ALA A 96 -4.22 -1.54 17.05
C ALA A 96 -4.72 -2.98 16.79
N GLY A 97 -4.88 -3.37 15.53
CA GLY A 97 -5.24 -4.74 15.15
C GLY A 97 -4.20 -5.76 15.63
N ASN A 98 -2.92 -5.48 15.42
CA ASN A 98 -1.83 -6.35 15.89
C ASN A 98 -1.80 -6.47 17.42
N ALA A 99 -1.90 -5.34 18.13
CA ALA A 99 -1.91 -5.31 19.59
C ALA A 99 -3.08 -6.13 20.18
N LEU A 100 -4.28 -6.05 19.57
CA LEU A 100 -5.43 -6.85 20.00
C LEU A 100 -5.23 -8.36 19.79
N LEU A 101 -4.53 -8.75 18.73
CA LEU A 101 -4.17 -10.16 18.49
C LEU A 101 -3.13 -10.64 19.52
N GLU A 102 -2.16 -9.80 19.86
CA GLU A 102 -1.13 -10.09 20.87
C GLU A 102 -1.71 -10.18 22.29
N ILE A 103 -2.63 -9.29 22.68
CA ILE A 103 -3.29 -9.30 24.00
C ILE A 103 -4.18 -10.54 24.21
N ASN A 104 -4.66 -11.14 23.12
CA ASN A 104 -5.42 -12.39 23.15
C ASN A 104 -4.53 -13.64 23.01
N SER A 105 -3.21 -13.48 23.07
CA SER A 105 -2.29 -14.63 23.06
C SER A 105 -2.43 -15.48 24.34
N ASP A 106 -2.13 -16.77 24.24
CA ASP A 106 -2.23 -17.73 25.35
C ASP A 106 -1.39 -17.34 26.57
N ASP A 107 -0.33 -16.57 26.37
CA ASP A 107 0.54 -16.07 27.43
C ASP A 107 -0.17 -15.05 28.33
N ASP A 108 -1.00 -14.18 27.77
CA ASP A 108 -1.77 -13.22 28.57
C ASP A 108 -2.81 -13.90 29.47
N ARG A 109 -3.41 -15.00 29.00
CA ARG A 109 -4.33 -15.80 29.81
C ARG A 109 -3.60 -16.50 30.95
N LYS A 110 -2.42 -17.08 30.70
CA LYS A 110 -1.58 -17.70 31.74
C LYS A 110 -1.10 -16.66 32.75
N ASN A 111 -0.65 -15.50 32.29
CA ASN A 111 -0.17 -14.41 33.13
C ASN A 111 -1.29 -13.85 34.03
N LYS A 112 -2.50 -13.63 33.48
CA LYS A 112 -3.68 -13.25 34.28
C LYS A 112 -4.00 -14.29 35.35
N SER A 113 -3.95 -15.59 35.02
CA SER A 113 -4.18 -16.67 35.99
C SER A 113 -3.15 -16.63 37.14
N ILE A 114 -1.87 -16.45 36.82
CA ILE A 114 -0.79 -16.36 37.82
C ILE A 114 -0.98 -15.12 38.71
N LEU A 115 -1.25 -13.95 38.12
CA LEU A 115 -1.47 -12.70 38.84
C LEU A 115 -2.67 -12.78 39.79
N LEU A 116 -3.79 -13.33 39.33
CA LEU A 116 -4.98 -13.53 40.17
C LEU A 116 -4.71 -14.51 41.32
N ARG A 117 -3.93 -15.56 41.07
CA ARG A 117 -3.55 -16.54 42.09
C ARG A 117 -2.64 -15.88 43.15
N ALA A 118 -1.65 -15.10 42.74
CA ALA A 118 -0.78 -14.35 43.63
C ALA A 118 -1.56 -13.31 44.45
N ALA A 119 -2.44 -12.53 43.82
CA ALA A 119 -3.27 -11.54 44.50
C ALA A 119 -4.17 -12.17 45.59
N ARG A 120 -4.79 -13.32 45.30
CA ARG A 120 -5.60 -14.08 46.28
C ARG A 120 -4.76 -14.57 47.46
N SER A 121 -3.53 -15.05 47.21
CA SER A 121 -2.62 -15.47 48.27
C SER A 121 -2.20 -14.30 49.17
N ILE A 122 -1.87 -13.14 48.57
CA ILE A 122 -1.54 -11.91 49.32
C ILE A 122 -2.73 -11.46 50.16
N GLN A 123 -3.95 -11.47 49.60
CA GLN A 123 -5.16 -11.14 50.34
C GLN A 123 -5.34 -12.05 51.56
N LYS A 124 -5.17 -13.36 51.41
CA LYS A 124 -5.26 -14.32 52.53
C LYS A 124 -4.24 -14.06 53.63
N ILE A 125 -3.05 -13.56 53.28
CA ILE A 125 -2.02 -13.19 54.26
C ILE A 125 -2.38 -11.88 54.94
N ARG A 126 -2.94 -10.90 54.20
CA ARG A 126 -3.27 -9.56 54.71
C ARG A 126 -4.52 -9.50 55.58
N TYR A 127 -5.42 -10.47 55.45
CA TYR A 127 -6.65 -10.60 56.26
C TYR A 127 -6.59 -11.79 57.24
N LYS A 128 -5.39 -12.27 57.55
CA LYS A 128 -5.09 -13.10 58.72
C LYS A 128 -4.70 -12.21 59.88
#